data_AF-A0A7X9IID5-F1
#
_entry.id   AF-A0A7X9IID5-F1
#
_cell.length_a   1.000
_cell.length_b   1.000
_cell.length_c   1.000
_cell.angle_alpha   90.00
_cell.angle_beta   90.00
_cell.angle_gamma   90.00
#
_symmetry.space_group_name_H-M   'P 1'
#
loop_
_entity.id
_entity.type
_entity.pdbx_description
1 polymer ?
#
loop_
_entity_poly.entity_id
_entity_poly.type
_entity_poly.pdbx_seq_one_letter_code
_entity_poly.pdbx_strand_id
1 'polypeptide(L)'
;GLDGTTGLPGPDAVRATATATFETAKIGLFLPRARPFTGRLHVCPIGIPDAVKTAHPASFFGLTGAVMDLLPPAAPLLHKGGAGRVCVVGGSPGLTGAPHLAAMGALRSGAGLVTAACPAGIEARVKADRPEIMTAPLAEKTPGAGWCAGMADRVRELAAASDAVVLGPGLGREAGAGEFLAALFAPGPLPTPAVIDADALFHLAARPELAKRLGPQAVLTPHPGEMARLLGISIEAVDSDRPGAAGRLARATGAVVVLKGPGTLIVPGDDAPAILSPHAEPNLAVGGSGDVLSGVIARLVAAGQAPLIGACLGVYWHGLCGAFLARDFPMRGNTALEIAEALPRVAHDRNR
;
A
#
# COMPACT_ATOMS: atom_id res chain seq x y z
N GLY A 1 -26.28 -19.90 7.25
CA GLY A 1 -25.86 -18.93 8.28
C GLY A 1 -24.49 -18.35 7.99
N LEU A 2 -24.32 -17.56 6.93
CA LEU A 2 -23.11 -16.76 6.70
C LEU A 2 -23.54 -15.29 6.68
N ASP A 3 -22.85 -14.42 7.41
CA ASP A 3 -23.16 -13.00 7.43
C ASP A 3 -22.77 -12.35 6.10
N GLY A 4 -23.74 -11.72 5.42
CA GLY A 4 -23.54 -11.08 4.11
C GLY A 4 -22.67 -9.82 4.16
N THR A 5 -22.42 -9.25 5.33
CA THR A 5 -21.59 -8.06 5.53
C THR A 5 -20.21 -8.42 6.06
N THR A 6 -20.14 -9.30 7.06
CA THR A 6 -18.86 -9.61 7.73
C THR A 6 -18.18 -10.87 7.18
N GLY A 7 -18.92 -11.74 6.49
CA GLY A 7 -18.43 -13.04 6.03
C GLY A 7 -18.16 -14.03 7.17
N LEU A 8 -18.63 -13.74 8.39
CA LEU A 8 -18.49 -14.64 9.53
C LEU A 8 -19.54 -15.76 9.48
N PRO A 9 -19.15 -17.02 9.69
CA PRO A 9 -20.10 -18.12 9.79
C PRO A 9 -20.83 -18.06 11.14
N GLY A 10 -22.14 -18.28 11.10
CA GLY A 10 -22.92 -18.66 12.28
C GLY A 10 -22.73 -20.14 12.62
N PRO A 11 -23.41 -20.64 13.67
CA PRO A 11 -23.27 -22.04 14.12
C PRO A 11 -23.53 -23.05 13.00
N ASP A 12 -24.56 -22.80 12.18
CA ASP A 12 -24.97 -23.65 11.06
C ASP A 12 -24.70 -22.98 9.70
N ALA A 13 -23.41 -22.83 9.38
CA ALA A 13 -22.97 -22.29 8.09
C ALA A 13 -22.76 -23.39 7.05
N VAL A 14 -23.49 -23.30 5.92
CA VAL A 14 -23.35 -24.21 4.79
C VAL A 14 -21.99 -24.02 4.13
N ARG A 15 -21.30 -25.13 3.84
CA ARG A 15 -20.10 -25.16 2.99
C ARG A 15 -20.51 -25.47 1.56
N ALA A 16 -20.70 -24.43 0.74
CA ALA A 16 -21.16 -24.58 -0.63
C ALA A 16 -20.02 -24.86 -1.60
N THR A 17 -20.27 -25.72 -2.59
CA THR A 17 -19.37 -25.88 -3.75
C THR A 17 -19.47 -24.68 -4.71
N ALA A 18 -20.67 -24.06 -4.78
CA ALA A 18 -20.94 -22.85 -5.53
C ALA A 18 -22.07 -22.06 -4.85
N THR A 19 -21.99 -20.73 -4.94
CA THR A 19 -22.97 -19.78 -4.43
C THR A 19 -23.44 -18.87 -5.56
N ALA A 20 -24.74 -18.81 -5.81
CA ALA A 20 -25.34 -17.79 -6.67
C ALA A 20 -25.86 -16.63 -5.81
N THR A 21 -25.41 -15.41 -6.09
CA THR A 21 -25.94 -14.18 -5.49
C THR A 21 -26.56 -13.31 -6.57
N PHE A 22 -27.57 -12.53 -6.19
CA PHE A 22 -28.38 -11.76 -7.14
C PHE A 22 -27.95 -10.30 -7.21
N GLU A 23 -27.87 -9.80 -8.45
CA GLU A 23 -27.47 -8.48 -8.89
C GLU A 23 -26.05 -8.04 -8.54
N THR A 24 -25.71 -8.08 -7.25
CA THR A 24 -24.41 -7.71 -6.72
C THR A 24 -23.95 -8.73 -5.69
N ALA A 25 -22.64 -8.91 -5.58
CA ALA A 25 -22.04 -9.69 -4.51
C ALA A 25 -22.18 -8.94 -3.19
N LYS A 26 -22.59 -9.67 -2.14
CA LYS A 26 -22.59 -9.17 -0.77
C LYS A 26 -21.14 -9.27 -0.29
N ILE A 27 -20.61 -8.20 0.29
CA ILE A 27 -19.18 -8.10 0.62
C ILE A 27 -18.69 -9.28 1.49
N GLY A 28 -19.52 -9.74 2.43
CA GLY A 28 -19.24 -10.90 3.26
C GLY A 28 -18.94 -12.17 2.48
N LEU A 29 -19.53 -12.35 1.29
CA LEU A 29 -19.26 -13.49 0.40
C LEU A 29 -17.90 -13.40 -0.30
N PHE A 30 -17.36 -12.19 -0.46
CA PHE A 30 -16.11 -11.90 -1.16
C PHE A 30 -14.89 -11.89 -0.23
N LEU A 31 -15.11 -11.71 1.08
CA LEU A 31 -14.04 -11.67 2.06
C LEU A 31 -13.30 -13.03 2.16
N PRO A 32 -11.98 -13.03 2.34
CA PRO A 32 -11.19 -14.27 2.40
C PRO A 32 -11.66 -15.29 3.44
N ARG A 33 -12.16 -14.79 4.58
CA ARG A 33 -12.68 -15.63 5.67
C ARG A 33 -13.91 -16.45 5.28
N ALA A 34 -14.66 -16.01 4.27
CA ALA A 34 -15.84 -16.71 3.75
C ALA A 34 -15.49 -17.76 2.68
N ARG A 35 -14.26 -17.76 2.14
CA ARG A 35 -13.82 -18.71 1.08
C ARG A 35 -14.16 -20.18 1.39
N PRO A 36 -14.01 -20.70 2.64
CA PRO A 36 -14.37 -22.09 2.96
C PRO A 36 -15.87 -22.41 2.84
N PHE A 37 -16.73 -21.38 2.79
CA PHE A 37 -18.18 -21.50 2.80
C PHE A 37 -18.83 -21.11 1.47
N THR A 38 -18.25 -20.17 0.72
CA THR A 38 -18.86 -19.61 -0.49
C THR A 38 -18.69 -20.49 -1.74
N GLY A 39 -17.60 -21.26 -1.84
CA GLY A 39 -17.27 -21.98 -3.08
C GLY A 39 -17.08 -21.01 -4.26
N ARG A 40 -17.47 -21.44 -5.48
CA ARG A 40 -17.49 -20.53 -6.65
C ARG A 40 -18.65 -19.53 -6.53
N LEU A 41 -18.33 -18.23 -6.49
CA LEU A 41 -19.33 -17.17 -6.41
C LEU A 41 -19.78 -16.74 -7.83
N HIS A 42 -21.07 -16.88 -8.10
CA HIS A 42 -21.72 -16.43 -9.33
C HIS A 42 -22.61 -15.23 -9.01
N VAL A 43 -22.34 -14.08 -9.64
CA VAL A 43 -23.20 -12.88 -9.53
C VAL A 43 -24.18 -12.91 -10.71
N CYS A 44 -25.44 -13.22 -10.43
CA CYS A 44 -26.49 -13.38 -11.42
C CYS A 44 -27.28 -12.08 -11.55
N PRO A 45 -27.32 -11.43 -12.72
CA PRO A 45 -28.19 -10.29 -12.94
C PRO A 45 -29.65 -10.73 -12.81
N ILE A 46 -30.46 -9.94 -12.11
CA ILE A 46 -31.91 -10.20 -11.96
C ILE A 46 -32.76 -9.06 -12.54
N GLY A 47 -32.11 -8.13 -13.25
CA GLY A 47 -32.78 -7.04 -13.94
C GLY A 47 -33.05 -5.81 -13.07
N ILE A 48 -32.25 -5.57 -12.01
CA ILE A 48 -32.37 -4.31 -11.27
C ILE A 48 -32.06 -3.14 -12.22
N PRO A 49 -32.97 -2.16 -12.38
CA PRO A 49 -32.77 -1.04 -13.30
C PRO A 49 -31.55 -0.20 -12.93
N ASP A 50 -30.84 0.32 -13.94
CA ASP A 50 -29.65 1.15 -13.71
C ASP A 50 -29.96 2.45 -12.96
N ALA A 51 -31.17 3.00 -13.11
CA ALA A 51 -31.62 4.15 -12.32
C ALA A 51 -31.59 3.85 -10.80
N VAL A 52 -31.93 2.63 -10.38
CA VAL A 52 -31.88 2.21 -8.97
C VAL A 52 -30.43 2.08 -8.52
N LYS A 53 -29.55 1.53 -9.36
CA LYS A 53 -28.12 1.40 -9.04
C LYS A 53 -27.42 2.75 -8.93
N THR A 54 -27.80 3.71 -9.77
CA THR A 54 -27.28 5.08 -9.71
C THR A 54 -27.79 5.83 -8.50
N ALA A 55 -29.07 5.67 -8.14
CA ALA A 55 -29.64 6.27 -6.93
C ALA A 55 -29.12 5.63 -5.63
N HIS A 56 -28.70 4.36 -5.70
CA HIS A 56 -28.18 3.59 -4.57
C HIS A 56 -26.84 2.93 -4.95
N PRO A 57 -25.76 3.73 -5.08
CA PRO A 57 -24.47 3.21 -5.48
C PRO A 57 -23.95 2.20 -4.45
N ALA A 58 -23.16 1.24 -4.94
CA ALA A 58 -22.54 0.24 -4.07
C ALA A 58 -21.64 0.91 -3.04
N SER A 59 -21.70 0.47 -1.78
CA SER A 59 -20.75 0.93 -0.75
C SER A 59 -19.35 0.33 -0.92
N PHE A 60 -19.24 -0.77 -1.69
CA PHE A 60 -18.01 -1.51 -1.89
C PHE A 60 -17.85 -2.03 -3.32
N PHE A 61 -16.62 -2.08 -3.80
CA PHE A 61 -16.22 -2.82 -5.00
C PHE A 61 -15.18 -3.89 -4.66
N GLY A 62 -15.28 -5.07 -5.27
CA GLY A 62 -14.25 -6.12 -5.16
C GLY A 62 -13.25 -6.02 -6.32
N LEU A 63 -11.95 -6.05 -6.02
CA LEU A 63 -10.93 -6.12 -7.05
C LEU A 63 -10.96 -7.47 -7.76
N THR A 64 -10.90 -7.44 -9.07
CA THR A 64 -10.74 -8.62 -9.92
C THR A 64 -9.47 -8.48 -10.75
N GLY A 65 -9.12 -9.53 -11.50
CA GLY A 65 -7.99 -9.51 -12.42
C GLY A 65 -8.00 -8.34 -13.41
N ALA A 66 -9.19 -7.84 -13.73
CA ALA A 66 -9.37 -6.70 -14.64
C ALA A 66 -8.67 -5.42 -14.16
N VAL A 67 -8.40 -5.26 -12.86
CA VAL A 67 -7.62 -4.11 -12.37
C VAL A 67 -6.23 -4.07 -13.03
N MET A 68 -5.64 -5.23 -13.34
CA MET A 68 -4.33 -5.33 -13.96
C MET A 68 -4.30 -4.79 -15.39
N ASP A 69 -5.43 -4.67 -16.07
CA ASP A 69 -5.52 -4.06 -17.40
C ASP A 69 -5.19 -2.56 -17.36
N LEU A 70 -5.24 -1.95 -16.17
CA LEU A 70 -4.81 -0.58 -15.91
C LEU A 70 -3.30 -0.45 -15.71
N LEU A 71 -2.50 -1.54 -15.73
CA LEU A 71 -1.05 -1.40 -15.65
C LEU A 71 -0.54 -0.58 -16.85
N PRO A 72 0.32 0.43 -16.61
CA PRO A 72 0.93 1.20 -17.68
C PRO A 72 1.68 0.28 -18.67
N PRO A 73 1.40 0.36 -19.99
CA PRO A 73 2.07 -0.48 -20.97
C PRO A 73 3.54 -0.07 -21.13
N ALA A 74 4.42 -1.04 -21.37
CA ALA A 74 5.80 -0.78 -21.76
C ALA A 74 5.86 -0.38 -23.25
N ALA A 75 5.74 0.91 -23.55
CA ALA A 75 5.81 1.42 -24.91
C ALA A 75 7.22 1.25 -25.52
N PRO A 76 7.38 0.97 -26.82
CA PRO A 76 8.69 0.82 -27.46
C PRO A 76 9.64 2.02 -27.30
N LEU A 77 9.10 3.23 -27.11
CA LEU A 77 9.86 4.48 -26.94
C LEU A 77 10.06 4.87 -25.46
N LEU A 78 9.71 3.98 -24.51
CA LEU A 78 9.84 4.26 -23.08
C LEU A 78 11.31 4.39 -22.69
N HIS A 79 11.68 5.55 -22.16
CA HIS A 79 13.00 5.79 -21.55
C HIS A 79 12.91 5.82 -20.03
N LYS A 80 14.05 5.71 -19.34
CA LYS A 80 14.15 5.69 -17.86
C LYS A 80 13.45 6.86 -17.15
N GLY A 81 13.29 8.01 -17.81
CA GLY A 81 12.56 9.15 -17.27
C GLY A 81 11.04 8.99 -17.38
N GLY A 82 10.55 8.46 -18.51
CA GLY A 82 9.13 8.16 -18.72
C GLY A 82 8.64 6.94 -17.95
N ALA A 83 9.54 6.05 -17.52
CA ALA A 83 9.24 4.92 -16.64
C ALA A 83 9.09 5.32 -15.15
N GLY A 84 9.05 6.62 -14.84
CA GLY A 84 8.83 7.15 -13.50
C GLY A 84 10.07 7.11 -12.60
N ARG A 85 10.22 8.16 -11.80
CA ARG A 85 11.28 8.36 -10.80
C ARG A 85 10.69 8.25 -9.40
N VAL A 86 11.17 7.30 -8.60
CA VAL A 86 10.71 7.10 -7.22
C VAL A 86 11.81 7.48 -6.24
N CYS A 87 11.49 8.34 -5.28
CA CYS A 87 12.35 8.63 -4.13
C CYS A 87 11.87 7.85 -2.91
N VAL A 88 12.72 7.05 -2.30
CA VAL A 88 12.44 6.33 -1.06
C VAL A 88 13.14 7.04 0.09
N VAL A 89 12.38 7.66 0.99
CA VAL A 89 12.87 8.41 2.14
C VAL A 89 12.70 7.54 3.39
N GLY A 90 13.81 7.02 3.89
CA GLY A 90 13.77 6.00 4.92
C GLY A 90 15.14 5.49 5.34
N GLY A 91 15.15 4.61 6.33
CA GLY A 91 16.37 4.02 6.89
C GLY A 91 16.90 4.75 8.12
N SER A 92 17.43 3.97 9.04
CA SER A 92 18.08 4.37 10.28
C SER A 92 19.00 3.23 10.73
N PRO A 93 19.92 3.44 11.67
CA PRO A 93 20.73 2.35 12.23
C PRO A 93 19.85 1.17 12.66
N GLY A 94 20.13 -0.03 12.12
CA GLY A 94 19.35 -1.25 12.39
C GLY A 94 18.11 -1.47 11.50
N LEU A 95 17.66 -0.46 10.75
CA LEU A 95 16.47 -0.54 9.87
C LEU A 95 16.78 -0.19 8.40
N THR A 96 18.03 -0.38 7.96
CA THR A 96 18.47 -0.05 6.59
C THR A 96 17.85 -0.95 5.51
N GLY A 97 17.35 -2.14 5.87
CA GLY A 97 16.70 -3.06 4.94
C GLY A 97 15.30 -2.61 4.49
N ALA A 98 14.59 -1.80 5.27
CA ALA A 98 13.25 -1.34 4.91
C ALA A 98 13.23 -0.43 3.66
N PRO A 99 14.02 0.67 3.57
CA PRO A 99 14.09 1.46 2.35
C PRO A 99 14.67 0.67 1.16
N HIS A 100 15.54 -0.31 1.41
CA HIS A 100 16.02 -1.22 0.37
C HIS A 100 14.87 -2.01 -0.27
N LEU A 101 14.02 -2.63 0.54
CA LEU A 101 12.90 -3.43 0.05
C LEU A 101 11.85 -2.58 -0.67
N ALA A 102 11.59 -1.37 -0.19
CA ALA A 102 10.75 -0.41 -0.91
C ALA A 102 11.37 -0.02 -2.27
N ALA A 103 12.67 0.24 -2.32
CA ALA A 103 13.37 0.51 -3.57
C ALA A 103 13.30 -0.68 -4.55
N MET A 104 13.50 -1.90 -4.05
CA MET A 104 13.36 -3.12 -4.86
C MET A 104 11.92 -3.34 -5.34
N GLY A 105 10.90 -3.05 -4.52
CA GLY A 105 9.49 -3.08 -4.95
C GLY A 105 9.21 -2.13 -6.10
N ALA A 106 9.74 -0.90 -6.04
CA ALA A 106 9.64 0.08 -7.12
C ALA A 106 10.40 -0.37 -8.39
N LEU A 107 11.65 -0.82 -8.26
CA LEU A 107 12.45 -1.30 -9.40
C LEU A 107 11.79 -2.51 -10.09
N ARG A 108 11.37 -3.51 -9.31
CA ARG A 108 10.80 -4.75 -9.85
C ARG A 108 9.38 -4.57 -10.40
N SER A 109 8.67 -3.52 -10.01
CA SER A 109 7.43 -3.08 -10.67
C SER A 109 7.66 -2.14 -11.86
N GLY A 110 8.92 -1.91 -12.25
CA GLY A 110 9.31 -1.26 -13.50
C GLY A 110 9.66 0.22 -13.38
N ALA A 111 10.10 0.70 -12.21
CA ALA A 111 10.64 2.07 -12.07
C ALA A 111 11.85 2.28 -12.95
N GLY A 112 11.89 3.42 -13.64
CA GLY A 112 13.04 3.78 -14.47
C GLY A 112 14.22 4.29 -13.65
N LEU A 113 13.94 5.01 -12.55
CA LEU A 113 14.95 5.51 -11.63
C LEU A 113 14.44 5.40 -10.19
N VAL A 114 15.29 4.91 -9.28
CA VAL A 114 14.98 4.83 -7.85
C VAL A 114 16.14 5.42 -7.04
N THR A 115 15.83 6.39 -6.19
CA THR A 115 16.78 7.04 -5.29
C THR A 115 16.37 6.80 -3.85
N ALA A 116 17.25 6.24 -3.02
CA ALA A 116 17.05 6.14 -1.58
C ALA A 116 17.67 7.35 -0.87
N ALA A 117 16.85 8.16 -0.21
CA ALA A 117 17.26 9.27 0.64
C ALA A 117 17.28 8.82 2.10
N CYS A 118 18.44 8.90 2.73
CA CYS A 118 18.66 8.42 4.10
C CYS A 118 19.72 9.28 4.79
N PRO A 119 19.80 9.29 6.14
CA PRO A 119 20.87 9.95 6.87
C PRO A 119 22.25 9.54 6.34
N ALA A 120 23.17 10.49 6.26
CA ALA A 120 24.52 10.23 5.75
C ALA A 120 25.24 9.14 6.57
N GLY A 121 25.99 8.26 5.89
CA GLY A 121 26.76 7.17 6.50
C GLY A 121 26.08 5.80 6.52
N ILE A 122 24.81 5.68 6.09
CA ILE A 122 24.11 4.38 5.98
C ILE A 122 23.75 4.00 4.53
N GLU A 123 24.14 4.78 3.54
CA GLU A 123 23.80 4.66 2.13
C GLU A 123 24.23 3.31 1.55
N ALA A 124 25.47 2.88 1.85
CA ALA A 124 25.98 1.59 1.41
C ALA A 124 25.15 0.42 1.95
N ARG A 125 24.68 0.52 3.20
CA ARG A 125 23.84 -0.49 3.85
C ARG A 125 22.41 -0.49 3.32
N VAL A 126 21.88 0.67 2.97
CA VAL A 126 20.55 0.80 2.33
C VAL A 126 20.59 0.24 0.90
N LYS A 127 21.65 0.55 0.15
CA LYS A 127 21.84 0.02 -1.20
C LYS A 127 22.08 -1.50 -1.21
N ALA A 128 22.75 -2.03 -0.18
CA ALA A 128 23.02 -3.46 0.02
C ALA A 128 23.48 -4.15 -1.29
N ASP A 129 24.53 -3.59 -1.90
CA ASP A 129 25.15 -4.07 -3.14
C ASP A 129 24.23 -4.15 -4.37
N ARG A 130 23.10 -3.44 -4.38
CA ARG A 130 22.24 -3.29 -5.57
C ARG A 130 22.60 -2.05 -6.36
N PRO A 131 23.49 -2.11 -7.38
CA PRO A 131 23.98 -0.95 -8.11
C PRO A 131 22.88 -0.06 -8.68
N GLU A 132 21.71 -0.63 -8.96
CA GLU A 132 20.52 0.01 -9.53
C GLU A 132 19.89 1.06 -8.61
N ILE A 133 20.08 0.94 -7.29
CA ILE A 133 19.59 1.90 -6.31
C ILE A 133 20.58 3.08 -6.23
N MET A 134 20.12 4.27 -6.62
CA MET A 134 20.85 5.51 -6.37
C MET A 134 20.66 5.93 -4.91
N THR A 135 21.61 6.66 -4.34
CA THR A 135 21.53 7.12 -2.94
C THR A 135 21.67 8.63 -2.87
N ALA A 136 20.83 9.27 -2.06
CA ALA A 136 20.89 10.69 -1.76
C ALA A 136 21.17 10.86 -0.25
N PRO A 137 22.44 11.04 0.15
CA PRO A 137 22.77 11.22 1.55
C PRO A 137 22.18 12.52 2.08
N LEU A 138 21.49 12.44 3.22
CA LEU A 138 20.97 13.59 3.94
C LEU A 138 22.00 13.99 4.99
N ALA A 139 22.74 15.05 4.70
CA ALA A 139 23.82 15.51 5.54
C ALA A 139 23.31 16.21 6.80
N GLU A 140 24.00 15.98 7.90
CA GLU A 140 23.76 16.60 9.19
C GLU A 140 24.73 17.77 9.44
N LYS A 141 24.50 18.54 10.51
CA LYS A 141 25.53 19.41 11.09
C LYS A 141 26.56 18.63 11.93
N THR A 142 26.18 17.45 12.43
CA THR A 142 27.01 16.55 13.25
C THR A 142 26.97 15.16 12.63
N PRO A 143 28.08 14.51 12.28
CA PRO A 143 28.02 13.18 11.67
C PRO A 143 27.37 12.13 12.60
N GLY A 144 26.31 11.45 12.14
CA GLY A 144 25.78 10.22 12.74
C GLY A 144 24.66 10.39 13.79
N ALA A 145 24.03 11.56 13.93
CA ALA A 145 22.91 11.77 14.85
C ALA A 145 21.54 11.35 14.28
N GLY A 146 21.48 10.88 13.02
CA GLY A 146 20.27 10.33 12.43
C GLY A 146 19.33 11.39 11.86
N TRP A 147 18.03 11.13 11.88
CA TRP A 147 17.03 12.06 11.32
C TRP A 147 16.92 13.35 12.13
N CYS A 148 16.81 14.50 11.46
CA CYS A 148 16.54 15.78 12.12
C CYS A 148 15.75 16.74 11.21
N ALA A 149 15.19 17.80 11.82
CA ALA A 149 14.41 18.82 11.12
C ALA A 149 15.14 19.46 9.91
N GLY A 150 16.46 19.63 10.00
CA GLY A 150 17.26 20.27 8.94
C GLY A 150 17.33 19.50 7.62
N MET A 151 16.89 18.25 7.58
CA MET A 151 16.86 17.43 6.37
C MET A 151 15.60 17.67 5.50
N ALA A 152 14.58 18.35 6.05
CA ALA A 152 13.28 18.51 5.41
C ALA A 152 13.36 19.17 4.04
N ASP A 153 14.09 20.29 3.91
CA ASP A 153 14.19 21.04 2.65
C ASP A 153 14.81 20.20 1.55
N ARG A 154 15.89 19.47 1.88
CA ARG A 154 16.54 18.57 0.92
C ARG A 154 15.61 17.46 0.46
N VAL A 155 14.78 16.91 1.35
CA VAL A 155 13.78 15.91 0.96
C VAL A 155 12.68 16.52 0.10
N ARG A 156 12.25 17.77 0.35
CA ARG A 156 11.29 18.46 -0.53
C ARG A 156 11.86 18.70 -1.94
N GLU A 157 13.14 19.05 -2.05
CA GLU A 157 13.82 19.17 -3.34
C GLU A 157 13.84 17.83 -4.10
N LEU A 158 14.19 16.74 -3.41
CA LEU A 158 14.18 15.39 -3.98
C LEU A 158 12.77 14.96 -4.39
N ALA A 159 11.76 15.29 -3.58
CA ALA A 159 10.36 15.04 -3.89
C ALA A 159 9.92 15.78 -5.16
N ALA A 160 10.29 17.05 -5.31
CA ALA A 160 9.99 17.86 -6.49
C ALA A 160 10.71 17.37 -7.77
N ALA A 161 11.86 16.70 -7.63
CA ALA A 161 12.62 16.12 -8.74
C ALA A 161 12.17 14.69 -9.13
N SER A 162 11.28 14.09 -8.33
CA SER A 162 10.76 12.73 -8.50
C SER A 162 9.30 12.76 -8.93
N ASP A 163 8.77 11.64 -9.40
CA ASP A 163 7.36 11.52 -9.80
C ASP A 163 6.49 10.94 -8.66
N ALA A 164 7.11 10.23 -7.71
CA ALA A 164 6.48 9.84 -6.45
C ALA A 164 7.51 9.64 -5.33
N VAL A 165 7.04 9.70 -4.09
CA VAL A 165 7.83 9.47 -2.88
C VAL A 165 7.28 8.29 -2.08
N VAL A 166 8.15 7.45 -1.53
CA VAL A 166 7.85 6.57 -0.40
C VAL A 166 8.46 7.20 0.84
N LEU A 167 7.70 7.37 1.91
CA LEU A 167 8.16 7.96 3.17
C LEU A 167 7.80 7.07 4.34
N GLY A 168 8.80 6.70 5.14
CA GLY A 168 8.56 5.97 6.38
C GLY A 168 9.31 4.66 6.61
N PRO A 169 9.54 3.81 5.59
CA PRO A 169 10.26 2.55 5.77
C PRO A 169 11.59 2.73 6.50
N GLY A 170 11.64 2.26 7.75
CA GLY A 170 12.84 2.31 8.59
C GLY A 170 13.29 3.70 9.04
N LEU A 171 12.43 4.73 9.08
CA LEU A 171 12.80 6.03 9.67
C LEU A 171 13.26 5.90 11.13
N GLY A 172 12.82 4.84 11.82
CA GLY A 172 13.02 4.71 13.25
C GLY A 172 12.05 5.59 14.04
N ARG A 173 12.06 5.41 15.35
CA ARG A 173 11.05 5.99 16.27
C ARG A 173 11.62 7.01 17.24
N GLU A 174 12.82 7.48 16.97
CA GLU A 174 13.48 8.52 17.76
C GLU A 174 12.86 9.89 17.49
N ALA A 175 13.04 10.82 18.44
CA ALA A 175 12.44 12.15 18.39
C ALA A 175 12.83 12.93 17.12
N GLY A 176 14.08 12.78 16.67
CA GLY A 176 14.59 13.45 15.47
C GLY A 176 13.83 13.09 14.18
N ALA A 177 13.34 11.86 14.05
CA ALA A 177 12.49 11.45 12.93
C ALA A 177 11.11 12.15 12.97
N GLY A 178 10.54 12.34 14.16
CA GLY A 178 9.31 13.10 14.33
C GLY A 178 9.50 14.60 14.04
N GLU A 179 10.62 15.20 14.47
CA GLU A 179 11.00 16.57 14.14
C GLU A 179 11.20 16.79 12.64
N PHE A 180 11.89 15.85 11.99
CA PHE A 180 12.03 15.81 10.53
C PHE A 180 10.66 15.84 9.83
N LEU A 181 9.73 14.97 10.21
CA LEU A 181 8.39 14.91 9.59
C LEU A 181 7.58 16.19 9.83
N ALA A 182 7.65 16.77 11.03
CA ALA A 182 7.01 18.07 11.27
C ALA A 182 7.57 19.17 10.37
N ALA A 183 8.89 19.26 10.23
CA ALA A 183 9.52 20.23 9.34
C ALA A 183 9.15 19.96 7.87
N LEU A 184 9.09 18.69 7.45
CA LEU A 184 8.75 18.29 6.09
C LEU A 184 7.32 18.72 5.66
N PHE A 185 6.35 18.56 6.57
CA PHE A 185 4.94 18.90 6.35
C PHE A 185 4.56 20.31 6.85
N ALA A 186 5.47 21.06 7.46
CA ALA A 186 5.22 22.43 7.91
C ALA A 186 4.78 23.38 6.77
N PRO A 187 5.35 23.29 5.54
CA PRO A 187 4.89 24.09 4.40
C PRO A 187 3.58 23.59 3.77
N GLY A 188 3.09 22.41 4.17
CA GLY A 188 1.93 21.74 3.56
C GLY A 188 2.30 20.39 2.94
N PRO A 189 1.44 19.83 2.06
CA PRO A 189 1.69 18.58 1.36
C PRO A 189 3.05 18.56 0.63
N LEU A 190 3.53 17.35 0.34
CA LEU A 190 4.65 17.19 -0.59
C LEU A 190 4.24 17.64 -2.00
N PRO A 191 5.18 18.17 -2.80
CA PRO A 191 4.87 18.67 -4.16
C PRO A 191 4.51 17.53 -5.14
N THR A 192 4.70 16.28 -4.74
CA THR A 192 4.48 15.09 -5.55
C THR A 192 3.75 14.02 -4.74
N PRO A 193 3.08 13.06 -5.40
CA PRO A 193 2.36 12.00 -4.70
C PRO A 193 3.25 11.20 -3.77
N ALA A 194 2.70 10.83 -2.61
CA ALA A 194 3.48 10.21 -1.54
C ALA A 194 2.80 8.98 -0.94
N VAL A 195 3.53 7.86 -0.87
CA VAL A 195 3.14 6.68 -0.11
C VAL A 195 3.74 6.80 1.28
N ILE A 196 2.88 6.87 2.29
CA ILE A 196 3.26 7.00 3.70
C ILE A 196 3.06 5.64 4.38
N ASP A 197 4.15 5.05 4.89
CA ASP A 197 4.13 3.71 5.52
C ASP A 197 4.91 3.69 6.84
N ALA A 198 4.75 2.61 7.59
CA ALA A 198 5.62 2.22 8.71
C ALA A 198 5.89 3.35 9.73
N ASP A 199 7.15 3.70 9.97
CA ASP A 199 7.52 4.65 11.02
C ASP A 199 7.03 6.08 10.73
N ALA A 200 6.77 6.45 9.48
CA ALA A 200 6.11 7.74 9.21
C ALA A 200 4.68 7.74 9.77
N LEU A 201 3.94 6.63 9.62
CA LEU A 201 2.61 6.47 10.22
C LEU A 201 2.69 6.47 11.76
N PHE A 202 3.74 5.89 12.34
CA PHE A 202 3.98 5.95 13.79
C PHE A 202 4.07 7.40 14.30
N HIS A 203 4.88 8.24 13.65
CA HIS A 203 5.05 9.64 14.04
C HIS A 203 3.81 10.50 13.74
N LEU A 204 3.11 10.23 12.63
CA LEU A 204 1.84 10.91 12.32
C LEU A 204 0.75 10.59 13.35
N ALA A 205 0.74 9.38 13.91
CA ALA A 205 -0.20 9.04 14.97
C ALA A 205 0.03 9.84 16.26
N ALA A 206 1.28 10.20 16.55
CA ALA A 206 1.63 11.09 17.66
C ALA A 206 1.33 12.57 17.36
N ARG A 207 1.08 12.92 16.10
CA ARG A 207 0.89 14.29 15.60
C ARG A 207 -0.27 14.37 14.58
N PRO A 208 -1.53 14.16 15.00
CA PRO A 208 -2.69 14.11 14.10
C PRO A 208 -2.88 15.37 13.25
N GLU A 209 -2.39 16.52 13.70
CA GLU A 209 -2.37 17.78 12.96
C GLU A 209 -1.51 17.72 11.70
N LEU A 210 -0.46 16.88 11.66
CA LEU A 210 0.34 16.65 10.47
C LEU A 210 -0.39 15.75 9.48
N ALA A 211 -1.11 14.73 9.97
CA ALA A 211 -1.86 13.82 9.10
C ALA A 211 -2.94 14.56 8.27
N LYS A 212 -3.54 15.60 8.84
CA LYS A 212 -4.51 16.49 8.17
C LYS A 212 -3.90 17.30 7.01
N ARG A 213 -2.57 17.36 6.89
CA ARG A 213 -1.85 18.11 5.85
C ARG A 213 -1.47 17.28 4.63
N LEU A 214 -1.86 16.00 4.57
CA LEU A 214 -1.49 15.09 3.48
C LEU A 214 -2.31 15.34 2.20
N GLY A 215 -3.64 15.22 2.27
CA GLY A 215 -4.53 15.43 1.13
C GLY A 215 -4.55 14.28 0.11
N PRO A 216 -5.23 14.48 -1.04
CA PRO A 216 -5.61 13.41 -1.97
C PRO A 216 -4.45 12.79 -2.76
N GLN A 217 -3.26 13.43 -2.74
CA GLN A 217 -2.06 12.91 -3.39
C GLN A 217 -1.28 11.91 -2.51
N ALA A 218 -1.73 11.68 -1.27
CA ALA A 218 -1.12 10.71 -0.37
C ALA A 218 -1.83 9.36 -0.40
N VAL A 219 -1.05 8.29 -0.22
CA VAL A 219 -1.53 6.93 0.07
C VAL A 219 -0.95 6.49 1.40
N LEU A 220 -1.79 6.28 2.42
CA LEU A 220 -1.37 5.72 3.70
C LEU A 220 -1.56 4.21 3.65
N THR A 221 -0.60 3.45 4.16
CA THR A 221 -0.64 1.98 4.06
C THR A 221 -0.63 1.26 5.41
N PRO A 222 -1.46 1.66 6.41
CA PRO A 222 -1.39 1.09 7.76
C PRO A 222 -1.79 -0.40 7.80
N HIS A 223 -1.08 -1.19 8.60
CA HIS A 223 -1.61 -2.45 9.13
C HIS A 223 -2.55 -2.19 10.33
N PRO A 224 -3.30 -3.19 10.86
CA PRO A 224 -4.29 -2.97 11.93
C PRO A 224 -3.71 -2.28 13.17
N GLY A 225 -2.52 -2.69 13.63
CA GLY A 225 -1.81 -2.00 14.73
C GLY A 225 -1.41 -0.54 14.45
N GLU A 226 -1.01 -0.19 13.23
CA GLU A 226 -0.73 1.21 12.85
C GLU A 226 -2.02 2.02 12.77
N MET A 227 -3.09 1.44 12.20
CA MET A 227 -4.42 2.04 12.13
C MET A 227 -4.97 2.33 13.54
N ALA A 228 -4.87 1.37 14.44
CA ALA A 228 -5.28 1.50 15.84
C ALA A 228 -4.57 2.68 16.51
N ARG A 229 -3.26 2.81 16.30
CA ARG A 229 -2.47 3.93 16.81
C ARG A 229 -2.89 5.27 16.20
N LEU A 230 -3.05 5.34 14.88
CA LEU A 230 -3.47 6.55 14.16
C LEU A 230 -4.83 7.07 14.60
N LEU A 231 -5.75 6.18 14.96
CA LEU A 231 -7.10 6.52 15.40
C LEU A 231 -7.26 6.62 16.93
N GLY A 232 -6.24 6.25 17.71
CA GLY A 232 -6.34 6.19 19.17
C GLY A 232 -7.36 5.17 19.69
N ILE A 233 -7.51 4.04 19.01
CA ILE A 233 -8.42 2.94 19.38
C ILE A 233 -7.67 1.62 19.50
N SER A 234 -8.34 0.54 19.97
CA SER A 234 -7.72 -0.79 20.05
C SER A 234 -7.68 -1.51 18.70
N ILE A 235 -6.82 -2.53 18.57
CA ILE A 235 -6.75 -3.36 17.36
C ILE A 235 -8.07 -4.11 17.14
N GLU A 236 -8.68 -4.59 18.22
CA GLU A 236 -9.97 -5.29 18.21
C GLU A 236 -11.08 -4.39 17.65
N ALA A 237 -11.08 -3.10 18.03
CA ALA A 237 -12.01 -2.12 17.50
C ALA A 237 -11.80 -1.87 16.00
N VAL A 238 -10.54 -1.87 15.52
CA VAL A 238 -10.24 -1.82 14.08
C VAL A 238 -10.76 -3.07 13.38
N ASP A 239 -10.50 -4.26 13.91
CA ASP A 239 -10.88 -5.51 13.26
C ASP A 239 -12.40 -5.77 13.27
N SER A 240 -13.12 -5.26 14.28
CA SER A 240 -14.59 -5.33 14.33
C SER A 240 -15.28 -4.44 13.29
N ASP A 241 -14.66 -3.32 12.91
CA ASP A 241 -15.19 -2.36 11.92
C ASP A 241 -14.07 -1.78 11.05
N ARG A 242 -13.46 -2.66 10.24
CA ARG A 242 -12.37 -2.28 9.33
C ARG A 242 -12.79 -1.17 8.35
N PRO A 243 -13.98 -1.23 7.71
CA PRO A 243 -14.44 -0.16 6.83
C PRO A 243 -14.62 1.18 7.52
N GLY A 244 -15.26 1.21 8.69
CA GLY A 244 -15.44 2.46 9.43
C GLY A 244 -14.13 3.03 9.93
N ALA A 245 -13.19 2.20 10.40
CA ALA A 245 -11.85 2.65 10.80
C ALA A 245 -11.08 3.28 9.64
N ALA A 246 -10.97 2.58 8.50
CA ALA A 246 -10.29 3.10 7.32
C ALA A 246 -10.97 4.38 6.78
N GLY A 247 -12.30 4.42 6.74
CA GLY A 247 -13.04 5.60 6.29
C GLY A 247 -12.87 6.81 7.21
N ARG A 248 -12.76 6.63 8.54
CA ARG A 248 -12.44 7.72 9.47
C ARG A 248 -11.07 8.32 9.16
N LEU A 249 -10.05 7.48 8.96
CA LEU A 249 -8.70 7.96 8.64
C LEU A 249 -8.65 8.65 7.26
N ALA A 250 -9.32 8.06 6.26
CA ALA A 250 -9.34 8.59 4.90
C ALA A 250 -9.97 9.99 4.87
N ARG A 251 -11.15 10.17 5.49
CA ARG A 251 -11.80 11.49 5.60
C ARG A 251 -10.97 12.49 6.41
N ALA A 252 -10.32 12.05 7.48
CA ALA A 252 -9.52 12.94 8.33
C ALA A 252 -8.26 13.47 7.62
N THR A 253 -7.73 12.72 6.66
CA THR A 253 -6.48 13.05 5.96
C THR A 253 -6.70 13.53 4.53
N GLY A 254 -7.88 13.28 3.96
CA GLY A 254 -8.18 13.45 2.53
C GLY A 254 -7.41 12.47 1.63
N ALA A 255 -6.68 11.52 2.21
CA ALA A 255 -5.77 10.63 1.52
C ALA A 255 -6.41 9.27 1.23
N VAL A 256 -5.83 8.52 0.29
CA VAL A 256 -6.20 7.11 0.09
C VAL A 256 -5.62 6.28 1.23
N VAL A 257 -6.44 5.42 1.82
CA VAL A 257 -6.03 4.55 2.93
C VAL A 257 -6.08 3.10 2.49
N VAL A 258 -4.94 2.41 2.56
CA VAL A 258 -4.78 0.98 2.32
C VAL A 258 -4.63 0.29 3.67
N LEU A 259 -5.74 -0.20 4.24
CA LEU A 259 -5.74 -0.96 5.48
C LEU A 259 -5.34 -2.42 5.19
N LYS A 260 -4.07 -2.73 5.45
CA LYS A 260 -3.44 -4.04 5.19
C LYS A 260 -4.10 -5.15 6.02
N GLY A 261 -4.05 -6.38 5.51
CA GLY A 261 -4.53 -7.60 6.17
C GLY A 261 -5.24 -8.55 5.20
N PRO A 262 -5.74 -9.71 5.67
CA PRO A 262 -6.55 -10.59 4.84
C PRO A 262 -7.78 -9.85 4.32
N GLY A 263 -7.86 -9.66 3.01
CA GLY A 263 -8.88 -8.80 2.41
C GLY A 263 -8.54 -7.33 2.64
N THR A 264 -7.39 -6.90 2.11
CA THR A 264 -6.94 -5.50 2.20
C THR A 264 -8.04 -4.56 1.69
N LEU A 265 -8.34 -3.53 2.47
CA LEU A 265 -9.34 -2.53 2.14
C LEU A 265 -8.64 -1.25 1.69
N ILE A 266 -9.02 -0.73 0.52
CA ILE A 266 -8.57 0.53 -0.04
C ILE A 266 -9.73 1.51 0.03
N VAL A 267 -9.60 2.59 0.80
CA VAL A 267 -10.65 3.59 1.00
C VAL A 267 -10.17 4.93 0.44
N PRO A 268 -10.89 5.55 -0.51
CA PRO A 268 -10.54 6.87 -1.01
C PRO A 268 -10.79 7.94 0.06
N GLY A 269 -10.14 9.10 -0.09
CA GLY A 269 -10.25 10.23 0.83
C GLY A 269 -11.57 11.01 0.75
N ASP A 270 -12.44 10.62 -0.18
CA ASP A 270 -13.77 11.21 -0.43
C ASP A 270 -14.88 10.19 -0.12
N ASP A 271 -16.11 10.48 -0.53
CA ASP A 271 -17.27 9.62 -0.32
C ASP A 271 -17.39 8.48 -1.36
N ALA A 272 -16.36 8.25 -2.19
CA ALA A 272 -16.40 7.17 -3.15
C ALA A 272 -16.34 5.79 -2.45
N PRO A 273 -16.90 4.74 -3.08
CA PRO A 273 -16.98 3.42 -2.47
C PRO A 273 -15.62 2.83 -2.12
N ALA A 274 -15.57 2.08 -1.01
CA ALA A 274 -14.36 1.37 -0.62
C ALA A 274 -14.10 0.17 -1.54
N ILE A 275 -12.83 -0.17 -1.74
CA ILE A 275 -12.42 -1.25 -2.62
C ILE A 275 -11.75 -2.36 -1.81
N LEU A 276 -12.15 -3.60 -2.06
CA LEU A 276 -11.68 -4.77 -1.33
C LEU A 276 -10.83 -5.65 -2.25
N SER A 277 -9.60 -5.94 -1.84
CA SER A 277 -8.79 -6.98 -2.47
C SER A 277 -9.26 -8.36 -2.01
N PRO A 278 -9.42 -9.34 -2.92
CA PRO A 278 -9.80 -10.69 -2.51
C PRO A 278 -8.65 -11.46 -1.87
N HIS A 279 -7.38 -11.00 -1.98
CA HIS A 279 -6.20 -11.77 -1.60
C HIS A 279 -5.98 -11.87 -0.08
N ALA A 280 -5.45 -13.02 0.36
CA ALA A 280 -5.11 -13.30 1.75
C ALA A 280 -4.00 -14.35 1.85
N GLU A 281 -2.93 -14.15 1.08
CA GLU A 281 -1.91 -15.17 0.89
C GLU A 281 -0.91 -15.17 2.06
N PRO A 282 -0.74 -16.30 2.80
CA PRO A 282 0.17 -16.37 3.95
C PRO A 282 1.63 -16.06 3.61
N ASN A 283 2.03 -16.24 2.34
CA ASN A 283 3.35 -15.93 1.82
C ASN A 283 3.68 -14.43 1.86
N LEU A 284 2.69 -13.56 2.05
CA LEU A 284 2.91 -12.12 2.26
C LEU A 284 3.10 -11.76 3.74
N ALA A 285 2.87 -12.70 4.67
CA ALA A 285 3.07 -12.47 6.09
C ALA A 285 4.57 -12.55 6.46
N VAL A 286 5.42 -11.76 5.83
CA VAL A 286 6.86 -11.68 6.10
C VAL A 286 7.26 -10.23 6.36
N GLY A 287 8.18 -10.03 7.31
CA GLY A 287 8.75 -8.71 7.58
C GLY A 287 9.32 -8.10 6.30
N GLY A 288 8.99 -6.85 6.02
CA GLY A 288 9.39 -6.15 4.80
C GLY A 288 8.46 -6.32 3.59
N SER A 289 7.42 -7.16 3.66
CA SER A 289 6.40 -7.25 2.61
C SER A 289 5.65 -5.91 2.42
N GLY A 290 5.37 -5.19 3.51
CA GLY A 290 4.79 -3.85 3.46
C GLY A 290 5.69 -2.84 2.74
N ASP A 291 7.00 -2.89 2.99
CA ASP A 291 7.98 -2.02 2.33
C ASP A 291 7.96 -2.26 0.81
N VAL A 292 7.94 -3.52 0.36
CA VAL A 292 7.80 -3.86 -1.06
C VAL A 292 6.51 -3.29 -1.64
N LEU A 293 5.36 -3.48 -0.98
CA LEU A 293 4.08 -2.93 -1.41
C LEU A 293 4.13 -1.40 -1.55
N SER A 294 4.76 -0.69 -0.61
CA SER A 294 4.88 0.77 -0.66
C SER A 294 5.64 1.23 -1.91
N GLY A 295 6.71 0.53 -2.28
CA GLY A 295 7.48 0.76 -3.50
C GLY A 295 6.69 0.49 -4.77
N VAL A 296 5.90 -0.59 -4.79
CA VAL A 296 5.01 -0.92 -5.92
C VAL A 296 3.98 0.18 -6.13
N ILE A 297 3.30 0.62 -5.07
CA ILE A 297 2.30 1.69 -5.15
C ILE A 297 2.94 2.98 -5.65
N ALA A 298 4.09 3.36 -5.08
CA ALA A 298 4.79 4.59 -5.49
C ALA A 298 5.19 4.54 -6.96
N ARG A 299 5.65 3.38 -7.46
CA ARG A 299 5.95 3.21 -8.88
C ARG A 299 4.72 3.41 -9.76
N LEU A 300 3.58 2.83 -9.39
CA LEU A 300 2.36 2.94 -10.19
C LEU A 300 1.89 4.40 -10.26
N VAL A 301 1.96 5.12 -9.14
CA VAL A 301 1.64 6.54 -9.09
C VAL A 301 2.65 7.39 -9.87
N ALA A 302 3.95 7.08 -9.77
CA ALA A 302 5.00 7.69 -10.59
C ALA A 302 4.82 7.44 -12.10
N ALA A 303 4.00 6.46 -12.49
CA ALA A 303 3.60 6.21 -13.88
C ALA A 303 2.50 7.13 -14.40
N GLY A 304 1.96 8.02 -13.55
CA GLY A 304 0.79 8.84 -13.85
C GLY A 304 -0.55 8.20 -13.44
N GLN A 305 -0.54 7.07 -12.72
CA GLN A 305 -1.79 6.55 -12.15
C GLN A 305 -2.26 7.43 -10.99
N ALA A 306 -3.58 7.66 -10.91
CA ALA A 306 -4.16 8.31 -9.74
C ALA A 306 -3.85 7.49 -8.46
N PRO A 307 -3.65 8.12 -7.28
CA PRO A 307 -3.29 7.43 -6.03
C PRO A 307 -4.19 6.24 -5.69
N LEU A 308 -5.51 6.37 -5.89
CA LEU A 308 -6.47 5.29 -5.66
C LEU A 308 -6.23 4.10 -6.59
N ILE A 309 -6.03 4.36 -7.88
CA ILE A 309 -5.78 3.32 -8.89
C ILE A 309 -4.42 2.66 -8.65
N GLY A 310 -3.38 3.45 -8.34
CA GLY A 310 -2.07 2.94 -7.97
C GLY A 310 -2.10 2.05 -6.72
N ALA A 311 -2.89 2.42 -5.71
CA ALA A 311 -3.11 1.60 -4.53
C ALA A 311 -3.83 0.28 -4.87
N CYS A 312 -4.91 0.33 -5.65
CA CYS A 312 -5.65 -0.86 -6.09
C CYS A 312 -4.78 -1.83 -6.90
N LEU A 313 -4.07 -1.31 -7.91
CA LEU A 313 -3.12 -2.07 -8.73
C LEU A 313 -2.01 -2.68 -7.86
N GLY A 314 -1.39 -1.89 -6.98
CA GLY A 314 -0.27 -2.33 -6.16
C GLY A 314 -0.67 -3.42 -5.18
N VAL A 315 -1.82 -3.26 -4.50
CA VAL A 315 -2.35 -4.27 -3.59
C VAL A 315 -2.70 -5.56 -4.32
N TYR A 316 -3.33 -5.47 -5.49
CA TYR A 316 -3.72 -6.65 -6.25
C TYR A 316 -2.49 -7.40 -6.80
N TRP A 317 -1.55 -6.69 -7.43
CA TRP A 317 -0.32 -7.27 -7.98
C TRP A 317 0.56 -7.89 -6.88
N HIS A 318 0.71 -7.21 -5.74
CA HIS A 318 1.40 -7.77 -4.57
C HIS A 318 0.67 -9.01 -4.02
N GLY A 319 -0.67 -8.99 -3.99
CA GLY A 319 -1.52 -10.15 -3.67
C GLY A 319 -1.24 -11.37 -4.55
N LEU A 320 -1.17 -11.16 -5.87
CA LEU A 320 -0.84 -12.20 -6.84
C LEU A 320 0.58 -12.76 -6.63
N CYS A 321 1.55 -11.94 -6.21
CA CYS A 321 2.89 -12.41 -5.87
C CYS A 321 2.88 -13.39 -4.70
N GLY A 322 2.04 -13.14 -3.69
CA GLY A 322 1.81 -14.09 -2.60
C GLY A 322 1.26 -15.42 -3.10
N ALA A 323 0.26 -15.40 -3.97
CA ALA A 323 -0.36 -16.60 -4.53
C ALA A 323 0.61 -17.37 -5.44
N PHE A 324 1.45 -16.64 -6.18
CA PHE A 324 2.50 -17.21 -7.00
C PHE A 324 3.55 -17.94 -6.16
N LEU A 325 4.07 -17.29 -5.11
CA LEU A 325 5.07 -17.87 -4.21
C LEU A 325 4.53 -19.03 -3.38
N ALA A 326 3.22 -19.09 -3.11
CA ALA A 326 2.59 -20.22 -2.42
C ALA A 326 2.76 -21.56 -3.17
N ARG A 327 2.99 -21.53 -4.49
CA ARG A 327 3.25 -22.73 -5.30
C ARG A 327 4.60 -23.35 -4.96
N ASP A 328 5.62 -22.52 -4.78
CA ASP A 328 7.00 -22.92 -4.50
C ASP A 328 7.26 -23.06 -2.99
N PHE A 329 6.55 -22.29 -2.17
CA PHE A 329 6.68 -22.23 -0.71
C PHE A 329 5.31 -22.44 -0.01
N PRO A 330 4.69 -23.63 -0.13
CA PRO A 330 3.35 -23.89 0.41
C PRO A 330 3.28 -23.80 1.95
N MET A 331 4.42 -24.00 2.63
CA MET A 331 4.54 -23.89 4.09
C MET A 331 5.09 -22.52 4.54
N ARG A 332 5.12 -21.51 3.65
CA ARG A 332 5.88 -20.26 3.78
C ARG A 332 7.40 -20.51 3.80
N GLY A 333 8.18 -19.45 4.02
CA GLY A 333 9.65 -19.47 4.00
C GLY A 333 10.26 -18.51 2.99
N ASN A 334 9.44 -17.97 2.08
CA ASN A 334 9.86 -16.91 1.17
C ASN A 334 10.16 -15.61 1.93
N THR A 335 11.05 -14.83 1.36
CA THR A 335 11.51 -13.52 1.84
C THR A 335 10.71 -12.39 1.19
N ALA A 336 10.85 -11.17 1.73
CA ALA A 336 10.31 -9.97 1.10
C ALA A 336 10.99 -9.67 -0.25
N LEU A 337 12.28 -9.99 -0.40
CA LEU A 337 12.96 -9.79 -1.68
C LEU A 337 12.38 -10.71 -2.76
N GLU A 338 12.07 -11.96 -2.44
CA GLU A 338 11.39 -12.89 -3.37
C GLU A 338 9.98 -12.40 -3.76
N ILE A 339 9.28 -11.69 -2.88
CA ILE A 339 8.02 -11.00 -3.24
C ILE A 339 8.29 -9.94 -4.31
N ALA A 340 9.31 -9.10 -4.12
CA ALA A 340 9.68 -8.12 -5.13
C ALA A 340 10.10 -8.80 -6.44
N GLU A 341 10.87 -9.88 -6.39
CA GLU A 341 11.32 -10.62 -7.58
C GLU A 341 10.21 -11.36 -8.31
N ALA A 342 9.11 -11.70 -7.63
CA ALA A 342 7.93 -12.29 -8.24
C ALA A 342 7.11 -11.29 -9.09
N LEU A 343 7.16 -9.97 -8.79
CA LEU A 343 6.40 -8.93 -9.50
C LEU A 343 6.48 -9.03 -11.03
N PRO A 344 7.67 -9.01 -11.67
CA PRO A 344 7.75 -9.06 -13.13
C PRO A 344 7.26 -10.40 -13.71
N ARG A 345 7.35 -11.50 -12.95
CA ARG A 345 6.91 -12.84 -13.39
C ARG A 345 5.39 -12.93 -13.41
N VAL A 346 4.76 -12.41 -12.37
CA VAL A 346 3.30 -12.43 -12.19
C VAL A 346 2.60 -11.48 -13.16
N ALA A 347 3.24 -10.38 -13.55
CA ALA A 347 2.68 -9.49 -14.57
C ALA A 347 2.57 -10.14 -15.97
N HIS A 348 3.35 -11.19 -16.25
CA HIS A 348 3.35 -11.88 -17.54
C HIS A 348 2.26 -12.96 -17.67
N ASP A 349 1.81 -13.53 -16.55
CA ASP A 349 0.84 -14.64 -16.49
C ASP A 349 -0.62 -14.24 -16.84
N ARG A 350 -0.82 -13.09 -17.48
CA ARG A 350 -2.12 -12.49 -17.88
C ARG A 350 -2.94 -13.30 -18.88
N ASN A 351 -2.34 -14.31 -19.50
CA ASN A 351 -2.91 -15.06 -20.63
C ASN A 351 -3.26 -16.53 -20.29
N ARG A 352 -3.43 -16.90 -19.01
CA ARG A 352 -3.86 -18.25 -18.61
C ARG A 352 -5.04 -18.24 -17.66
#